data_AF-A0A9D4GA43-F1
#
_entry.id   AF-A0A9D4GA43-F1
#
_cell.length_a   1.000
_cell.length_b   1.000
_cell.length_c   1.000
_cell.angle_alpha   90.00
_cell.angle_beta   90.00
_cell.angle_gamma   90.00
#
_symmetry.space_group_name_H-M   'P 1'
#
loop_
_entity.id
_entity.type
_entity.pdbx_description
1 polymer ?
#
loop_
_entity_poly.entity_id
_entity_poly.type
_entity_poly.pdbx_seq_one_letter_code
_entity_poly.pdbx_strand_id
1 'polypeptide(L)'
;MYTYIHTYIHTYIHTYIHTYIHTYIHTYIHTYIHTYIHTYIHTYIHTYILTYIHKYIHTYIHTYIHTYIHTYIHTYIHTYIHTYIHTYIHTYIHTYIHTYIHTYIHTYIHHTYIHTYIHTYIHTYIHTYIHTYIHTYIHTYIHTYIHTYIHTYIHTYIHTYIHTYIHTHIQGRTDGRTDGRTDGRKDRQTDRQTDRQTDRQQTDRQTDRQTDLQTDLLTY
;
A
#
# COMPACT_ATOMS: atom_id res chain seq x y z
N MET A 1 -110.01 49.98 97.22
CA MET A 1 -108.59 50.23 97.56
C MET A 1 -107.75 48.96 97.46
N TYR A 2 -108.08 47.89 98.19
CA TYR A 2 -107.31 46.64 98.20
C TYR A 2 -107.20 45.94 96.83
N THR A 3 -108.31 45.84 96.09
CA THR A 3 -108.34 45.26 94.74
C THR A 3 -107.51 46.05 93.74
N TYR A 4 -107.52 47.38 93.81
CA TYR A 4 -106.74 48.27 92.95
C TYR A 4 -105.23 48.17 93.23
N ILE A 5 -104.86 48.11 94.51
CA ILE A 5 -103.46 47.90 94.91
C ILE A 5 -103.00 46.52 94.45
N HIS A 6 -103.81 45.48 94.64
CA HIS A 6 -103.47 44.12 94.20
C HIS A 6 -103.34 44.03 92.67
N THR A 7 -104.25 44.59 91.89
CA THR A 7 -104.15 44.54 90.43
C THR A 7 -102.98 45.36 89.93
N TYR A 8 -102.70 46.53 90.50
CA TYR A 8 -101.55 47.35 90.14
C TYR A 8 -100.21 46.67 90.46
N ILE A 9 -100.08 46.09 91.66
CA ILE A 9 -98.88 45.35 92.05
C ILE A 9 -98.72 44.11 91.16
N HIS A 10 -99.79 43.36 90.92
CA HIS A 10 -99.74 42.18 90.06
C HIS A 10 -99.37 42.53 88.63
N THR A 11 -99.99 43.54 88.01
CA THR A 11 -99.65 43.93 86.64
C THR A 11 -98.27 44.53 86.56
N TYR A 12 -97.84 45.36 87.50
CA TYR A 12 -96.49 45.94 87.52
C TYR A 12 -95.43 44.85 87.69
N ILE A 13 -95.57 43.96 88.67
CA ILE A 13 -94.63 42.86 88.89
C ILE A 13 -94.65 41.92 87.69
N HIS A 14 -95.82 41.51 87.20
CA HIS A 14 -95.91 40.60 86.07
C HIS A 14 -95.30 41.23 84.81
N THR A 15 -95.65 42.47 84.47
CA THR A 15 -95.10 43.12 83.27
C THR A 15 -93.62 43.39 83.40
N TYR A 16 -93.14 43.88 84.55
CA TYR A 16 -91.73 44.15 84.77
C TYR A 16 -90.90 42.86 84.75
N ILE A 17 -91.30 41.84 85.51
CA ILE A 17 -90.60 40.55 85.54
C ILE A 17 -90.67 39.88 84.17
N HIS A 18 -91.86 39.81 83.55
CA HIS A 18 -92.01 39.17 82.25
C HIS A 18 -91.19 39.90 81.18
N THR A 19 -91.28 41.22 81.08
CA THR A 19 -90.51 41.96 80.07
C THR A 19 -89.02 41.91 80.34
N TYR A 20 -88.58 42.08 81.59
CA TYR A 20 -87.16 42.03 81.93
C TYR A 20 -86.57 40.64 81.70
N ILE A 21 -87.21 39.59 82.22
CA ILE A 21 -86.73 38.21 82.04
C ILE A 21 -86.82 37.82 80.58
N HIS A 22 -87.94 38.06 79.90
CA HIS A 22 -88.08 37.70 78.49
C HIS A 22 -87.08 38.44 77.63
N THR A 23 -86.95 39.76 77.76
CA THR A 23 -86.01 40.53 76.94
C THR A 23 -84.58 40.17 77.26
N TYR A 24 -84.20 40.05 78.53
CA TYR A 24 -82.83 39.70 78.92
C TYR A 24 -82.47 38.30 78.46
N ILE A 25 -83.30 37.30 78.77
CA ILE A 25 -83.03 35.91 78.36
C ILE A 25 -83.06 35.79 76.84
N HIS A 26 -84.07 36.35 76.16
CA HIS A 26 -84.16 36.27 74.71
C HIS A 26 -82.98 36.98 74.05
N THR A 27 -82.65 38.21 74.44
CA THR A 27 -81.52 38.93 73.83
C THR A 27 -80.20 38.28 74.16
N TYR A 28 -79.97 37.85 75.39
CA TYR A 28 -78.72 37.18 75.78
C TYR A 28 -78.56 35.84 75.08
N ILE A 29 -79.57 34.98 75.09
CA ILE A 29 -79.52 33.68 74.41
C ILE A 29 -79.42 33.89 72.91
N HIS A 30 -80.24 34.75 72.31
CA HIS A 30 -80.19 34.99 70.87
C HIS A 30 -78.84 35.58 70.46
N THR A 31 -78.35 36.61 71.14
CA THR A 31 -77.05 37.21 70.79
C THR A 31 -75.91 36.23 71.03
N TYR A 32 -75.87 35.53 72.16
CA TYR A 32 -74.81 34.58 72.46
C TYR A 32 -74.83 33.40 71.48
N ILE A 33 -75.96 32.74 71.29
CA ILE A 33 -76.08 31.60 70.37
C ILE A 33 -75.82 32.07 68.93
N HIS A 34 -76.48 33.14 68.49
CA HIS A 34 -76.30 33.61 67.12
C HIS A 34 -74.86 34.05 66.88
N THR A 35 -74.28 34.91 67.72
CA THR A 35 -72.90 35.37 67.50
C THR A 35 -71.92 34.23 67.65
N TYR A 36 -72.00 33.39 68.69
CA TYR A 36 -71.05 32.31 68.89
C TYR A 36 -71.14 31.27 67.78
N ILE A 37 -72.34 30.76 67.49
CA ILE A 37 -72.52 29.74 66.45
C ILE A 37 -72.20 30.33 65.07
N HIS A 38 -72.74 31.49 64.73
CA HIS A 38 -72.49 32.08 63.42
C HIS A 38 -71.01 32.43 63.25
N THR A 39 -70.37 33.08 64.23
CA THR A 39 -68.95 33.44 64.08
C THR A 39 -68.07 32.21 64.09
N TYR A 40 -68.31 31.23 64.97
CA TYR A 40 -67.50 30.01 65.03
C TYR A 40 -67.67 29.17 63.76
N ILE A 41 -68.90 28.89 63.33
CA ILE A 41 -69.15 28.12 62.12
C ILE A 41 -68.64 28.88 60.90
N HIS A 42 -68.95 30.16 60.76
CA HIS A 42 -68.48 30.95 59.61
C HIS A 42 -66.96 31.02 59.58
N THR A 43 -66.30 31.38 60.68
CA THR A 43 -64.83 31.48 60.71
C THR A 43 -64.20 30.11 60.52
N TYR A 44 -64.66 29.06 61.20
CA TYR A 44 -64.08 27.72 61.07
C TYR A 44 -64.27 27.18 59.66
N ILE A 45 -65.49 27.19 59.12
CA ILE A 45 -65.76 26.69 57.77
C ILE A 45 -65.02 27.54 56.75
N HIS A 46 -65.10 28.87 56.83
CA HIS A 46 -64.47 29.73 55.85
C HIS A 46 -62.95 29.60 55.89
N THR A 47 -62.33 29.67 57.07
CA THR A 47 -60.88 29.53 57.17
C THR A 47 -60.42 28.13 56.82
N TYR A 48 -61.06 27.09 57.31
CA TYR A 48 -60.67 25.70 57.03
C TYR A 48 -60.83 25.37 55.55
N ILE A 49 -62.01 25.63 54.96
CA ILE A 49 -62.24 25.34 53.54
C ILE A 49 -61.31 26.19 52.69
N LEU A 50 -61.25 27.50 52.91
CA LEU A 50 -60.42 28.38 52.08
C LEU A 50 -58.95 28.01 52.20
N THR A 51 -58.41 27.88 53.41
CA THR A 51 -56.97 27.58 53.57
C THR A 51 -56.63 26.17 53.14
N TYR A 52 -57.45 25.16 53.47
CA TYR A 52 -57.14 23.78 53.13
C TYR A 52 -57.31 23.54 51.63
N ILE A 53 -58.43 23.94 51.03
CA ILE A 53 -58.65 23.78 49.59
C ILE A 53 -57.66 24.63 48.81
N HIS A 54 -57.48 25.90 49.16
CA HIS A 54 -56.53 26.75 48.43
C HIS A 54 -55.11 26.22 48.55
N LYS A 55 -54.66 25.86 49.76
CA LYS A 55 -53.30 25.33 49.94
C LYS A 55 -53.13 24.00 49.23
N TYR A 56 -54.10 23.09 49.32
CA TYR A 56 -54.01 21.78 48.69
C TYR A 56 -54.03 21.90 47.17
N ILE A 57 -54.99 22.64 46.60
CA ILE A 57 -55.08 22.85 45.15
C ILE A 57 -53.83 23.60 44.66
N HIS A 58 -53.45 24.69 45.30
CA HIS A 58 -52.27 25.45 44.90
C HIS A 58 -51.01 24.61 45.00
N THR A 59 -50.74 23.95 46.12
CA THR A 59 -49.53 23.13 46.25
C THR A 59 -49.56 21.94 45.31
N TYR A 60 -50.66 21.20 45.20
CA TYR A 60 -50.76 20.04 44.33
C TYR A 60 -50.63 20.42 42.86
N ILE A 61 -51.42 21.40 42.39
CA ILE A 61 -51.36 21.85 40.99
C ILE A 61 -50.00 22.47 40.68
N HIS A 62 -49.53 23.39 41.52
CA HIS A 62 -48.23 24.03 41.29
C HIS A 62 -47.11 23.00 41.30
N THR A 63 -47.03 22.13 42.30
CA THR A 63 -45.97 21.12 42.37
C THR A 63 -46.09 20.16 41.21
N TYR A 64 -47.25 19.57 40.94
CA TYR A 64 -47.43 18.62 39.86
C TYR A 64 -47.11 19.23 38.49
N ILE A 65 -47.69 20.39 38.17
CA ILE A 65 -47.44 21.06 36.89
C ILE A 65 -45.98 21.48 36.80
N HIS A 66 -45.43 22.12 37.83
CA HIS A 66 -44.03 22.54 37.81
C HIS A 66 -43.11 21.34 37.66
N THR A 67 -43.24 20.29 38.48
CA THR A 67 -42.39 19.11 38.39
C THR A 67 -42.58 18.42 37.07
N TYR A 68 -43.80 18.18 36.61
CA TYR A 68 -44.05 17.44 35.37
C TYR A 68 -43.53 18.22 34.16
N ILE A 69 -43.92 19.49 34.01
CA ILE A 69 -43.47 20.32 32.90
C ILE A 69 -41.96 20.54 32.97
N HIS A 70 -41.41 20.92 34.12
CA HIS A 70 -39.98 21.16 34.25
C HIS A 70 -39.19 19.89 33.95
N THR A 71 -39.53 18.76 34.59
CA THR A 71 -38.83 17.49 34.33
C THR A 71 -38.99 17.04 32.90
N TYR A 72 -40.19 17.08 32.32
CA TYR A 72 -40.42 16.64 30.94
C TYR A 72 -39.67 17.52 29.94
N ILE A 73 -39.82 18.84 30.04
CA ILE A 73 -39.12 19.78 29.15
C ILE A 73 -37.61 19.67 29.36
N HIS A 74 -37.14 19.70 30.60
CA HIS A 74 -35.71 19.61 30.88
C HIS A 74 -35.14 18.28 30.39
N THR A 75 -35.76 17.14 30.72
CA THR A 75 -35.26 15.84 30.28
C THR A 75 -35.34 15.70 28.77
N TYR A 76 -36.45 16.06 28.13
CA TYR A 76 -36.60 15.95 26.68
C TYR A 76 -35.61 16.86 25.94
N ILE A 77 -35.54 18.14 26.29
CA ILE A 77 -34.62 19.09 25.65
C ILE A 77 -33.18 18.69 25.94
N HIS A 78 -32.83 18.39 27.19
CA HIS A 78 -31.47 17.99 27.54
C HIS A 78 -31.08 16.71 26.83
N THR A 79 -31.90 15.65 26.89
CA THR A 79 -31.58 14.38 26.22
C THR A 79 -31.52 14.55 24.72
N TYR A 80 -32.48 15.23 24.09
CA TYR A 80 -32.49 15.43 22.64
C TYR A 80 -31.29 16.25 22.18
N ILE A 81 -31.04 17.41 22.79
CA ILE A 81 -29.91 18.28 22.42
C ILE A 81 -28.60 17.57 22.71
N HIS A 82 -28.43 16.99 23.90
CA HIS A 82 -27.20 16.30 24.26
C HIS A 82 -26.94 15.11 23.34
N THR A 83 -27.93 14.23 23.12
CA THR A 83 -27.74 13.08 22.24
C THR A 83 -27.51 13.51 20.81
N TYR A 84 -28.27 14.46 20.27
CA TYR A 84 -28.09 14.95 18.90
C TYR A 84 -26.71 15.59 18.70
N ILE A 85 -26.34 16.55 19.55
CA ILE A 85 -25.05 17.21 19.46
C ILE A 85 -23.91 16.22 19.69
N HIS A 86 -23.99 15.40 20.73
CA HIS A 86 -22.95 14.42 21.02
C HIS A 86 -22.81 13.42 19.89
N THR A 87 -23.90 12.80 19.42
CA THR A 87 -23.84 11.82 18.33
C THR A 87 -23.36 12.48 17.04
N TYR A 88 -23.88 13.65 16.66
CA TYR A 88 -23.48 14.34 15.44
C TYR A 88 -22.00 14.75 15.48
N ILE A 89 -21.57 15.43 16.54
CA ILE A 89 -20.18 15.86 16.68
C ILE A 89 -19.26 14.65 16.77
N HIS A 90 -19.59 13.67 17.62
CA HIS A 90 -18.76 12.47 17.77
C HIS A 90 -18.68 11.71 16.45
N THR A 91 -19.79 11.42 15.77
CA THR A 91 -19.77 10.70 14.50
C THR A 91 -19.05 11.51 13.43
N TYR A 92 -19.33 12.80 13.29
CA TYR A 92 -18.68 13.63 12.27
C TYR A 92 -17.17 13.73 12.50
N ILE A 93 -16.74 14.10 13.71
CA ILE A 93 -15.32 14.24 14.04
C ILE A 93 -14.64 12.88 13.95
N HIS A 94 -15.20 11.83 14.57
CA HIS A 94 -14.61 10.51 14.55
C HIS A 94 -14.51 9.99 13.12
N THR A 95 -15.59 10.01 12.34
CA THR A 95 -15.55 9.51 10.96
C THR A 95 -14.62 10.34 10.10
N TYR A 96 -14.69 11.67 10.14
CA TYR A 96 -13.85 12.53 9.33
C TYR A 96 -12.37 12.38 9.68
N ILE A 97 -12.00 12.50 10.96
CA ILE A 97 -10.61 12.38 11.40
C ILE A 97 -10.10 10.95 11.18
N HIS A 98 -10.86 9.94 11.60
CA HIS A 98 -10.45 8.55 11.44
C HIS A 98 -10.28 8.21 9.96
N THR A 99 -11.27 8.52 9.11
CA THR A 99 -11.17 8.21 7.68
C THR A 99 -10.07 9.01 7.03
N TYR A 100 -9.94 10.31 7.29
CA TYR A 100 -8.90 11.14 6.69
C TYR A 100 -7.51 10.68 7.12
N ILE A 101 -7.24 10.53 8.42
CA ILE A 101 -5.94 10.09 8.92
C ILE A 101 -5.65 8.66 8.46
N HIS A 102 -6.59 7.74 8.61
CA HIS A 102 -6.38 6.35 8.20
C HIS A 102 -6.14 6.26 6.69
N THR A 103 -6.98 6.89 5.86
CA THR A 103 -6.78 6.85 4.40
C THR A 103 -5.50 7.55 4.01
N TYR A 104 -5.18 8.72 4.53
CA TYR A 104 -3.95 9.44 4.23
C TYR A 104 -2.72 8.63 4.63
N ILE A 105 -2.63 8.15 5.87
CA ILE A 105 -1.49 7.35 6.33
C ILE A 105 -1.39 6.05 5.54
N HIS A 106 -2.50 5.31 5.40
CA HIS A 106 -2.48 4.01 4.73
C HIS A 106 -2.14 4.15 3.24
N THR A 107 -2.76 5.07 2.51
CA THR A 107 -2.47 5.25 1.08
C THR A 107 -1.11 5.91 0.86
N TYR A 108 -0.79 6.97 1.59
CA TYR A 108 0.41 7.75 1.33
C TYR A 108 1.68 7.08 1.87
N ILE A 109 1.64 6.55 3.09
CA ILE A 109 2.82 5.90 3.66
C ILE A 109 2.93 4.47 3.14
N HIS A 110 1.87 3.68 3.29
CA HIS A 110 1.99 2.24 2.99
C HIS A 110 2.03 1.96 1.49
N HIS A 111 1.16 2.59 0.70
CA HIS A 111 1.15 2.31 -0.74
C HIS A 111 2.24 3.10 -1.47
N THR A 112 2.30 4.42 -1.32
CA THR A 112 3.28 5.18 -2.11
C THR A 112 4.72 5.07 -1.60
N TYR A 113 4.96 5.01 -0.29
CA TYR A 113 6.33 4.88 0.19
C TYR A 113 6.82 3.44 0.11
N ILE A 114 6.15 2.50 0.79
CA ILE A 114 6.63 1.11 0.83
C ILE A 114 6.51 0.46 -0.55
N HIS A 115 5.31 0.45 -1.15
CA HIS A 115 5.15 -0.27 -2.41
C HIS A 115 5.93 0.41 -3.53
N THR A 116 5.73 1.69 -3.83
CA THR A 116 6.46 2.28 -4.95
C THR A 116 7.95 2.41 -4.66
N TYR A 117 8.39 2.99 -3.54
CA TYR A 117 9.83 3.22 -3.35
C TYR A 117 10.59 1.90 -3.17
N ILE A 118 10.16 1.03 -2.26
CA ILE A 118 10.91 -0.20 -1.98
C ILE A 118 10.78 -1.19 -3.15
N HIS A 119 9.58 -1.42 -3.67
CA HIS A 119 9.43 -2.35 -4.79
C HIS A 119 10.16 -1.82 -6.02
N THR A 120 10.00 -0.56 -6.41
CA THR A 120 10.70 -0.07 -7.61
C THR A 120 12.19 -0.02 -7.38
N TYR A 121 12.68 0.44 -6.23
CA TYR A 121 14.12 0.50 -5.96
C TYR A 121 14.73 -0.90 -5.92
N ILE A 122 14.17 -1.83 -5.15
CA ILE A 122 14.69 -3.20 -5.06
C ILE A 122 14.54 -3.91 -6.40
N HIS A 123 13.37 -3.85 -7.03
CA HIS A 123 13.15 -4.51 -8.31
C HIS A 123 14.09 -3.93 -9.37
N THR A 124 14.17 -2.61 -9.53
CA THR A 124 15.07 -2.00 -10.52
C THR A 124 16.52 -2.27 -10.19
N TYR A 125 16.97 -2.12 -8.94
CA TYR A 125 18.36 -2.36 -8.56
C TYR A 125 18.74 -3.83 -8.75
N ILE A 126 17.96 -4.77 -8.21
CA ILE A 126 18.23 -6.20 -8.35
C ILE A 126 18.09 -6.62 -9.81
N HIS A 127 17.01 -6.26 -10.49
CA HIS A 127 16.82 -6.64 -11.88
C HIS A 127 17.92 -6.04 -12.74
N THR A 128 18.22 -4.74 -12.66
CA THR A 128 19.28 -4.14 -13.46
C THR A 128 20.64 -4.72 -13.09
N TYR A 129 20.99 -4.86 -11.81
CA TYR A 129 22.28 -5.39 -11.40
C TYR A 129 22.45 -6.85 -11.82
N ILE A 130 21.50 -7.73 -11.48
CA ILE A 130 21.56 -9.14 -11.83
C ILE A 130 21.48 -9.31 -13.34
N HIS A 131 20.51 -8.68 -14.01
CA HIS A 131 20.38 -8.79 -15.45
C HIS A 131 21.62 -8.26 -16.13
N THR A 132 22.06 -7.03 -15.86
CA THR A 132 23.26 -6.48 -16.53
C THR A 132 24.51 -7.26 -16.17
N TYR A 133 24.75 -7.58 -14.90
CA TYR A 133 25.96 -8.29 -14.50
C TYR A 133 25.99 -9.71 -15.05
N ILE A 134 24.94 -10.51 -14.83
CA ILE A 134 24.89 -11.88 -15.33
C ILE A 134 24.84 -11.89 -16.85
N HIS A 135 23.95 -11.11 -17.47
CA HIS A 135 23.86 -11.07 -18.92
C HIS A 135 25.18 -10.61 -19.51
N THR A 136 25.75 -9.47 -19.10
CA THR A 136 27.01 -9.01 -19.68
C THR A 136 28.15 -9.95 -19.36
N TYR A 137 28.31 -10.43 -18.13
CA TYR A 137 29.41 -11.33 -17.78
C TYR A 137 29.30 -12.66 -18.50
N ILE A 138 28.16 -13.35 -18.43
CA ILE A 138 27.97 -14.63 -19.11
C ILE A 138 28.01 -14.44 -20.62
N HIS A 139 27.29 -13.47 -21.18
CA HIS A 139 27.30 -13.23 -22.61
C HIS A 139 28.71 -12.88 -23.07
N THR A 140 29.39 -11.92 -22.45
CA THR A 140 30.75 -11.55 -22.87
C THR A 140 31.73 -12.69 -22.64
N TYR A 141 31.70 -13.38 -21.51
CA TYR A 141 32.62 -14.48 -21.22
C TYR A 141 32.39 -15.65 -22.18
N ILE A 142 31.16 -16.14 -22.33
CA ILE A 142 30.84 -17.24 -23.25
C ILE A 142 31.13 -16.80 -24.68
N HIS A 143 30.64 -15.63 -25.09
CA HIS A 143 30.87 -15.14 -26.45
C HIS A 143 32.36 -15.00 -26.72
N THR A 144 33.12 -14.31 -25.87
CA THR A 144 34.57 -14.13 -26.07
C THR A 144 35.31 -15.45 -25.97
N TYR A 145 35.04 -16.31 -25.00
CA TYR A 145 35.72 -17.59 -24.84
C TYR A 145 35.43 -18.52 -26.01
N ILE A 146 34.17 -18.74 -26.36
CA ILE A 146 33.79 -19.61 -27.49
C ILE A 146 34.29 -18.99 -28.79
N HIS A 147 34.05 -17.70 -29.03
CA HIS A 147 34.49 -17.04 -30.26
C HIS A 147 36.01 -17.10 -30.37
N THR A 148 36.76 -16.69 -29.34
CA THR A 148 38.23 -16.70 -29.40
C THR A 148 38.77 -18.12 -29.48
N TYR A 149 38.27 -19.08 -28.69
CA TYR A 149 38.75 -20.46 -28.71
C TYR A 149 38.46 -21.12 -30.06
N ILE A 150 37.21 -21.08 -30.54
CA ILE A 150 36.85 -21.67 -31.83
C ILE A 150 37.58 -20.94 -32.96
N HIS A 151 37.54 -19.60 -32.99
CA HIS A 151 38.20 -18.83 -34.04
C HIS A 151 39.70 -19.11 -34.03
N THR A 152 40.39 -18.97 -32.90
CA THR A 152 41.84 -19.21 -32.84
C THR A 152 42.17 -20.67 -33.11
N TYR A 153 41.48 -21.64 -32.51
CA TYR A 153 41.78 -23.05 -32.72
C TYR A 153 41.53 -23.47 -34.16
N ILE A 154 40.35 -23.19 -34.72
CA ILE A 154 40.03 -23.55 -36.11
C ILE A 154 40.92 -22.76 -37.07
N HIS A 155 41.05 -21.45 -36.90
CA HIS A 155 41.88 -20.64 -37.79
C HIS A 155 43.33 -21.06 -37.73
N THR A 156 43.93 -21.18 -36.53
CA THR A 156 45.33 -21.60 -36.41
C THR A 156 45.53 -23.03 -36.87
N TYR A 157 44.65 -23.97 -36.50
CA TYR A 157 44.78 -25.37 -36.89
C TYR A 157 44.63 -25.53 -38.41
N ILE A 158 43.58 -24.97 -39.02
CA ILE A 158 43.40 -25.04 -40.48
C ILE A 158 44.53 -24.30 -41.19
N HIS A 159 44.88 -23.08 -40.75
CA HIS A 159 45.94 -22.30 -41.37
C HIS A 159 47.30 -23.00 -41.25
N THR A 160 47.70 -23.45 -40.07
CA THR A 160 48.95 -24.17 -39.88
C THR A 160 48.92 -25.52 -40.58
N TYR A 161 47.87 -26.32 -40.46
CA TYR A 161 47.77 -27.61 -41.13
C TYR A 161 47.86 -27.45 -42.65
N ILE A 162 47.07 -26.56 -43.26
CA ILE A 162 47.12 -26.32 -44.70
C ILE A 162 48.48 -25.75 -45.11
N HIS A 163 48.98 -24.74 -44.41
CA HIS A 163 50.27 -24.12 -44.74
C HIS A 163 51.42 -25.14 -44.62
N THR A 164 51.45 -25.91 -43.54
CA THR A 164 52.51 -26.90 -43.29
C THR A 164 52.39 -28.09 -44.22
N TYR A 165 51.18 -28.58 -44.49
CA TYR A 165 50.93 -29.66 -45.45
C TYR A 165 51.32 -29.24 -46.87
N ILE A 166 50.92 -28.05 -47.32
CA ILE A 166 51.31 -27.53 -48.64
C ILE A 166 52.83 -27.34 -48.71
N HIS A 167 53.43 -26.72 -47.69
CA HIS A 167 54.88 -26.46 -47.67
C HIS A 167 55.68 -27.76 -47.67
N THR A 168 55.36 -28.71 -46.79
CA THR A 168 56.06 -30.02 -46.71
C THR A 168 55.79 -30.89 -47.94
N HIS A 169 54.58 -30.86 -48.50
CA HIS A 169 54.26 -31.69 -49.67
C HIS A 169 54.90 -31.14 -50.95
N ILE A 170 55.02 -29.81 -51.09
CA ILE A 170 55.74 -29.20 -52.22
C ILE A 170 57.25 -29.43 -52.05
N GLN A 171 57.80 -29.23 -50.86
CA GLN A 171 59.23 -29.33 -50.59
C GLN A 171 59.72 -30.79 -50.62
N GLY A 172 58.95 -31.73 -50.08
CA GLY A 172 59.21 -33.17 -50.22
C GLY A 172 59.10 -33.68 -51.66
N ARG A 173 58.25 -33.06 -52.49
CA ARG A 173 58.19 -33.36 -53.93
C ARG A 173 59.37 -32.77 -54.70
N THR A 174 59.93 -31.64 -54.28
CA THR A 174 61.13 -31.10 -54.90
C THR A 174 62.35 -31.93 -54.51
N ASP A 175 62.47 -32.32 -53.24
CA ASP A 175 63.62 -33.05 -52.70
C ASP A 175 63.65 -34.49 -53.22
N GLY A 176 62.51 -35.21 -53.23
CA GLY A 176 62.43 -36.55 -53.81
C GLY A 176 62.63 -36.58 -55.33
N ARG A 177 62.40 -35.45 -56.02
CA ARG A 177 62.61 -35.33 -57.48
C ARG A 177 64.03 -34.90 -57.81
N THR A 178 64.76 -34.26 -56.90
CA THR A 178 66.20 -34.04 -57.00
C THR A 178 66.97 -35.32 -56.69
N ASP A 179 66.62 -36.03 -55.63
CA ASP A 179 67.34 -37.24 -55.19
C ASP A 179 67.20 -38.38 -56.22
N GLY A 180 65.99 -38.63 -56.73
CA GLY A 180 65.77 -39.61 -57.80
C GLY A 180 66.42 -39.23 -59.14
N ARG A 181 66.71 -37.95 -59.37
CA ARG A 181 67.45 -37.48 -60.56
C ARG A 181 68.96 -37.59 -60.37
N THR A 182 69.50 -37.49 -59.16
CA THR A 182 70.93 -37.64 -58.89
C THR A 182 71.35 -39.11 -58.90
N ASP A 183 70.57 -40.02 -58.32
CA ASP A 183 70.90 -41.44 -58.31
C ASP A 183 70.75 -42.08 -59.69
N GLY A 184 69.65 -41.80 -60.39
CA GLY A 184 69.45 -42.27 -61.77
C GLY A 184 70.41 -41.66 -62.80
N ARG A 185 71.18 -40.62 -62.45
CA ARG A 185 72.21 -40.00 -63.31
C ARG A 185 73.62 -40.46 -62.97
N LYS A 186 73.89 -40.88 -61.72
CA LYS A 186 75.14 -41.55 -61.33
C LYS A 186 75.25 -42.94 -61.96
N ASP A 187 74.20 -43.76 -61.88
CA ASP A 187 74.20 -45.13 -62.43
C ASP A 187 74.30 -45.14 -63.97
N ARG A 188 73.61 -44.20 -64.64
CA ARG A 188 73.67 -44.05 -66.10
C ARG A 188 74.97 -43.44 -66.63
N GLN A 189 75.77 -42.78 -65.79
CA GLN A 189 77.09 -42.28 -66.18
C GLN A 189 78.19 -43.31 -65.93
N THR A 190 78.02 -44.22 -64.97
CA THR A 190 78.99 -45.31 -64.74
C THR A 190 78.93 -46.33 -65.88
N ASP A 191 77.74 -46.74 -66.34
CA ASP A 191 77.63 -47.68 -67.48
C ASP A 191 78.05 -47.09 -68.84
N ARG A 192 77.90 -45.77 -69.05
CA ARG A 192 78.30 -45.13 -70.32
C ARG A 192 79.79 -44.79 -70.44
N GLN A 193 80.55 -44.87 -69.36
CA GLN A 193 82.00 -44.67 -69.39
C GLN A 193 82.77 -45.98 -69.60
N THR A 194 82.20 -47.13 -69.23
CA THR A 194 82.79 -48.46 -69.49
C THR A 194 82.70 -48.89 -70.96
N ASP A 195 81.61 -48.53 -71.67
CA ASP A 195 81.45 -48.90 -73.10
C ASP A 195 82.15 -47.96 -74.09
N ARG A 196 82.53 -46.74 -73.69
CA ARG A 196 83.20 -45.76 -74.57
C ARG A 196 84.73 -45.82 -74.56
N GLN A 197 85.33 -46.60 -73.66
CA GLN A 197 86.78 -46.84 -73.65
C GLN A 197 87.19 -48.07 -74.48
N THR A 198 86.25 -48.95 -74.84
CA THR A 198 86.53 -50.18 -75.61
C THR A 198 86.49 -49.96 -77.14
N ASP A 199 85.84 -48.89 -77.61
CA ASP A 199 85.65 -48.63 -79.06
C ASP A 199 86.59 -47.55 -79.65
N ARG A 200 87.46 -46.96 -78.82
CA ARG A 200 88.43 -45.92 -79.24
C ARG A 200 89.88 -46.41 -79.35
N GLN A 201 90.13 -47.70 -79.18
CA GLN A 201 91.47 -48.31 -79.31
C GLN A 201 91.62 -49.25 -80.50
N GLN A 202 90.63 -49.35 -81.39
CA GLN A 202 90.68 -50.28 -82.55
C GLN A 202 90.66 -49.62 -83.94
N THR A 203 90.68 -48.30 -84.06
CA THR A 203 90.59 -47.61 -85.36
C THR A 203 91.70 -46.61 -85.68
N ASP A 204 92.81 -46.63 -84.92
CA ASP A 204 94.02 -45.80 -85.17
C ASP A 204 95.28 -46.64 -85.48
N ARG A 205 95.12 -47.85 -86.04
CA ARG A 205 96.25 -48.66 -86.57
C ARG A 205 95.87 -49.42 -87.84
N GLN A 206 95.73 -48.68 -88.95
CA GLN A 206 95.81 -49.12 -90.36
C GLN A 206 95.19 -47.97 -91.18
N THR A 207 95.84 -47.25 -92.07
CA THR A 207 97.04 -47.54 -92.86
C THR A 207 97.52 -46.20 -93.45
N ASP A 208 98.64 -45.68 -92.95
CA ASP A 208 99.55 -44.87 -93.76
C ASP A 208 100.26 -45.81 -94.72
N ARG A 209 99.90 -45.77 -96.01
CA ARG A 209 100.81 -46.14 -97.11
C ARG A 209 100.27 -45.67 -98.45
N GLN A 210 101.17 -45.02 -99.19
CA GLN A 210 101.16 -44.61 -100.60
C GLN A 210 100.79 -43.13 -100.82
N THR A 211 101.74 -42.17 -100.81
CA THR A 211 102.72 -41.83 -101.90
C THR A 211 102.12 -42.02 -103.29
N ASP A 212 102.14 -41.09 -104.23
CA ASP A 212 102.90 -39.86 -104.40
C ASP A 212 102.26 -39.08 -105.57
N LEU A 213 102.48 -37.76 -105.56
CA LEU A 213 102.72 -36.86 -106.71
C LEU A 213 101.86 -37.00 -107.97
N GLN A 214 101.11 -35.94 -108.32
CA GLN A 214 101.56 -35.09 -109.43
C GLN A 214 100.89 -33.71 -109.42
N THR A 215 101.73 -32.74 -109.73
CA THR A 215 101.60 -31.29 -109.67
C THR A 215 100.86 -30.68 -110.87
N ASP A 216 100.32 -29.49 -110.59
CA ASP A 216 100.35 -28.27 -111.41
C ASP A 216 99.27 -27.91 -112.45
N LEU A 217 99.04 -26.59 -112.41
CA LEU A 217 98.61 -25.63 -113.45
C LEU A 217 97.14 -25.15 -113.50
N LEU A 218 96.92 -24.06 -112.74
CA LEU A 218 96.53 -22.70 -113.20
C LEU A 218 95.83 -22.52 -114.57
N THR A 219 94.74 -21.72 -114.52
CA THR A 219 94.15 -20.82 -115.55
C THR A 219 93.64 -21.51 -116.83
N TYR A 220 92.39 -21.35 -117.30
CA TYR A 220 91.51 -20.18 -117.44
C TYR A 220 90.06 -20.68 -117.60
#